data_AF-A0A7Y3APD5-F1
#
_entry.id   AF-A0A7Y3APD5-F1
#
_cell.length_a   1.000
_cell.length_b   1.000
_cell.length_c   1.000
_cell.angle_alpha   90.00
_cell.angle_beta   90.00
_cell.angle_gamma   90.00
#
_symmetry.space_group_name_H-M   'P 1'
#
loop_
_entity.id
_entity.type
_entity.pdbx_description
1 polymer ?
#
loop_
_entity_poly.entity_id
_entity_poly.type
_entity_poly.pdbx_seq_one_letter_code
_entity_poly.pdbx_strand_id
1 'polypeptide(L)'
;MADYETLPINPLFEIPALNRGVMKDSSPFVAAPEHQEALGFPGELVDNWREKAIEKFGELLQRSRALRVYMDGCVKCGACTDKCHYFLGSGDPLNMPVARQDLLRKIYRRYFTFTGKYFPKLVGAEDLTREVLDEWYSYFHQCSQCRRCSVYCPYGIDTAEISMAAREIMDHIGKGQKYCNEILGKV
;
A
#
# COMPACT_ATOMS: atom_id res chain seq x y z
N MET A 1 -31.85 -14.45 13.87
CA MET A 1 -30.94 -14.30 12.73
C MET A 1 -31.81 -14.23 11.49
N ALA A 2 -31.61 -13.26 10.61
CA ALA A 2 -32.40 -13.21 9.38
C ALA A 2 -31.92 -14.33 8.43
N ASP A 3 -32.86 -15.05 7.85
CA ASP A 3 -32.59 -16.08 6.86
C ASP A 3 -32.32 -15.40 5.51
N TYR A 4 -31.06 -15.43 5.08
CA TYR A 4 -30.66 -14.91 3.77
C TYR A 4 -30.42 -16.08 2.82
N GLU A 5 -31.06 -16.08 1.65
CA GLU A 5 -30.65 -16.91 0.53
C GLU A 5 -29.29 -16.39 0.02
N THR A 6 -28.21 -17.00 0.48
CA THR A 6 -26.87 -16.71 -0.04
C THR A 6 -26.59 -17.59 -1.25
N LEU A 7 -26.05 -17.02 -2.32
CA LEU A 7 -25.50 -17.80 -3.42
C LEU A 7 -24.46 -18.80 -2.89
N PRO A 8 -24.48 -20.07 -3.32
CA PRO A 8 -23.43 -21.02 -2.97
C PRO A 8 -22.09 -20.47 -3.49
N ILE A 9 -21.12 -20.28 -2.59
CA ILE A 9 -19.79 -19.80 -2.96
C ILE A 9 -19.17 -20.87 -3.85
N ASN A 10 -19.02 -20.55 -5.13
CA ASN A 10 -18.33 -21.42 -6.07
C ASN A 10 -16.84 -21.54 -5.66
N PRO A 11 -16.30 -22.74 -5.42
CA PRO A 11 -14.90 -22.95 -5.01
C PRO A 11 -13.87 -22.66 -6.13
N LEU A 12 -14.26 -21.93 -7.18
CA LEU A 12 -13.44 -21.64 -8.38
C LEU A 12 -12.04 -21.07 -8.10
N PHE A 13 -11.79 -20.52 -6.91
CA PHE A 13 -10.46 -20.01 -6.55
C PHE A 13 -9.87 -20.86 -5.43
N GLU A 14 -9.06 -21.84 -5.82
CA GLU A 14 -8.11 -22.47 -4.92
C GLU A 14 -7.10 -21.41 -4.46
N ILE A 15 -6.76 -21.40 -3.17
CA ILE A 15 -5.72 -20.52 -2.64
C ILE A 15 -4.39 -20.98 -3.26
N PRO A 16 -3.68 -20.14 -4.02
CA PRO A 16 -2.44 -20.56 -4.66
C PRO A 16 -1.35 -20.83 -3.62
N ALA A 17 -0.43 -21.73 -3.96
CA ALA A 17 0.81 -21.88 -3.21
C ALA A 17 1.62 -20.57 -3.25
N LEU A 18 2.37 -20.30 -2.18
CA LEU A 18 3.15 -19.07 -2.09
C LEU A 18 4.31 -19.08 -3.09
N ASN A 19 4.38 -18.06 -3.94
CA ASN A 19 5.46 -17.85 -4.88
C ASN A 19 6.11 -16.49 -4.60
N ARG A 20 7.09 -16.50 -3.69
CA ARG A 20 7.70 -15.27 -3.17
C ARG A 20 8.50 -14.54 -4.23
N GLY A 21 8.16 -13.28 -4.46
CA GLY A 21 8.92 -12.38 -5.33
C GLY A 21 8.69 -12.58 -6.82
N VAL A 22 7.67 -13.36 -7.21
CA VAL A 22 7.31 -13.52 -8.63
C VAL A 22 6.82 -12.21 -9.24
N MET A 23 6.30 -11.28 -8.42
CA MET A 23 5.83 -9.97 -8.87
C MET A 23 6.81 -8.83 -8.56
N LYS A 24 8.03 -9.12 -8.08
CA LYS A 24 8.99 -8.09 -7.65
C LYS A 24 9.36 -7.12 -8.79
N ASP A 25 9.52 -7.66 -10.01
CA ASP A 25 9.95 -6.92 -11.20
C ASP A 25 8.75 -6.33 -11.98
N SER A 26 7.51 -6.55 -11.51
CA SER A 26 6.29 -6.02 -12.12
C SER A 26 6.01 -4.62 -11.59
N SER A 27 6.50 -3.60 -12.30
CA SER A 27 6.32 -2.19 -11.95
C SER A 27 5.75 -1.40 -13.14
N PRO A 28 4.83 -0.45 -12.92
CA PRO A 28 4.42 0.48 -13.97
C PRO A 28 5.55 1.46 -14.31
N PHE A 29 5.39 2.21 -15.41
CA PHE A 29 6.30 3.29 -15.76
C PHE A 29 6.14 4.50 -14.83
N VAL A 30 7.26 5.13 -14.47
CA VAL A 30 7.28 6.43 -13.76
C VAL A 30 6.82 7.52 -14.71
N ALA A 31 6.08 8.49 -14.19
CA ALA A 31 5.61 9.65 -14.96
C ALA A 31 6.80 10.50 -15.43
N ALA A 32 6.69 11.03 -16.66
CA ALA A 32 7.64 12.01 -17.15
C ALA A 32 7.51 13.33 -16.35
N PRO A 33 8.58 14.14 -16.23
CA PRO A 33 8.56 15.36 -15.44
C PRO A 33 7.39 16.29 -15.77
N GLU A 34 7.07 16.44 -17.05
CA GLU A 34 6.01 17.32 -17.53
C GLU A 34 4.63 16.90 -17.01
N HIS A 35 4.40 15.59 -16.84
CA HIS A 35 3.13 15.06 -16.32
C HIS A 35 3.00 15.23 -14.80
N GLN A 36 4.12 15.19 -14.06
CA GLN A 36 4.10 15.40 -12.62
C GLN A 36 3.94 16.89 -12.29
N GLU A 37 4.68 17.75 -12.99
CA GLU A 37 4.65 19.21 -12.80
C GLU A 37 3.27 19.80 -13.13
N ALA A 38 2.61 19.28 -14.16
CA ALA A 38 1.23 19.67 -14.50
C ALA A 38 0.23 19.45 -13.35
N LEU A 39 0.51 18.51 -12.44
CA LEU A 39 -0.30 18.24 -11.24
C LEU A 39 0.22 18.93 -9.98
N GLY A 40 1.27 19.73 -10.09
CA GLY A 40 1.94 20.39 -8.96
C GLY A 40 2.85 19.47 -8.14
N PHE A 41 3.19 18.28 -8.66
CA PHE A 41 4.19 17.40 -8.07
C PHE A 41 5.60 17.72 -8.61
N PRO A 42 6.68 17.36 -7.90
CA PRO A 42 8.03 17.46 -8.44
C PRO A 42 8.20 16.62 -9.71
N GLY A 43 8.91 17.15 -10.71
CA GLY A 43 9.16 16.44 -11.98
C GLY A 43 9.98 15.16 -11.82
N GLU A 44 10.92 15.13 -10.88
CA GLU A 44 11.76 13.98 -10.55
C GLU A 44 11.82 13.78 -9.03
N LEU A 45 12.43 12.65 -8.62
CA LEU A 45 12.64 12.33 -7.21
C LEU A 45 13.51 13.40 -6.54
N VAL A 46 12.96 14.10 -5.56
CA VAL A 46 13.64 15.20 -4.85
C VAL A 46 14.82 14.72 -3.99
N ASP A 47 15.86 15.55 -3.83
CA ASP A 47 17.10 15.14 -3.11
C ASP A 47 16.84 14.64 -1.67
N ASN A 48 15.99 15.35 -0.92
CA ASN A 48 15.58 15.00 0.44
C ASN A 48 14.26 14.21 0.47
N TRP A 49 14.08 13.30 -0.48
CA TRP A 49 12.82 12.54 -0.64
C TRP A 49 12.44 11.75 0.60
N ARG A 50 13.40 11.24 1.38
CA ARG A 50 13.10 10.43 2.57
C ARG A 50 12.40 11.27 3.62
N GLU A 51 12.97 12.43 3.93
CA GLU A 51 12.41 13.38 4.89
C GLU A 51 11.04 13.86 4.42
N LYS A 52 10.91 14.28 3.16
CA LYS A 52 9.63 14.72 2.59
C LYS A 52 8.57 13.61 2.57
N ALA A 53 8.95 12.36 2.29
CA ALA A 53 8.03 11.23 2.34
C ALA A 53 7.51 10.98 3.76
N ILE A 54 8.39 11.05 4.76
CA ILE A 54 8.01 10.88 6.18
C ILE A 54 7.15 12.06 6.64
N GLU A 55 7.50 13.30 6.29
CA GLU A 55 6.69 14.48 6.59
C GLU A 55 5.29 14.38 5.99
N LYS A 56 5.19 14.01 4.70
CA LYS A 56 3.91 13.79 4.04
C LYS A 56 3.11 12.67 4.68
N PHE A 57 3.75 11.57 5.07
CA PHE A 57 3.07 10.50 5.78
C PHE A 57 2.53 10.98 7.14
N GLY A 58 3.30 11.80 7.86
CA GLY A 58 2.86 12.46 9.10
C GLY A 58 1.63 13.35 8.89
N GLU A 59 1.63 14.17 7.84
CA GLU A 59 0.48 15.01 7.44
C GLU A 59 -0.77 14.15 7.21
N LEU A 60 -0.65 13.04 6.45
CA LEU A 60 -1.75 12.13 6.16
C LEU A 60 -2.32 11.46 7.41
N LEU A 61 -1.46 11.07 8.35
CA LEU A 61 -1.86 10.47 9.63
C LEU A 61 -2.58 11.47 10.54
N GLN A 62 -2.22 12.75 10.48
CA GLN A 62 -2.92 13.81 11.20
C GLN A 62 -4.28 14.13 10.58
N ARG A 63 -4.34 14.18 9.24
CA ARG A 63 -5.55 14.49 8.47
C ARG A 63 -6.60 13.38 8.50
N SER A 64 -6.16 12.11 8.48
CA SER A 64 -7.05 10.94 8.42
C SER A 64 -6.99 10.11 9.70
N ARG A 65 -8.05 10.21 10.52
CA ARG A 65 -8.26 9.31 11.66
C ARG A 65 -8.30 7.84 11.23
N ALA A 66 -8.93 7.56 10.08
CA ALA A 66 -9.06 6.20 9.56
C ALA A 66 -7.69 5.59 9.26
N LEU A 67 -6.84 6.31 8.51
CA LEU A 67 -5.47 5.85 8.18
C LEU A 67 -4.67 5.54 9.45
N ARG A 68 -4.73 6.41 10.45
CA ARG A 68 -4.04 6.19 11.74
C ARG A 68 -4.53 4.91 12.43
N VAL A 69 -5.84 4.71 12.53
CA VAL A 69 -6.41 3.49 13.13
C VAL A 69 -6.03 2.25 12.33
N TYR A 70 -6.01 2.35 11.00
CA TYR A 70 -5.61 1.24 10.13
C TYR A 70 -4.13 0.87 10.28
N MET A 71 -3.24 1.81 10.62
CA MET A 71 -1.84 1.49 10.88
C MET A 71 -1.67 0.64 12.13
N ASP A 72 -2.45 0.89 13.18
CA ASP A 72 -2.34 0.21 14.47
C ASP A 72 -3.22 -1.05 14.60
N GLY A 73 -4.37 -1.09 13.93
CA GLY A 73 -5.42 -2.08 14.22
C GLY A 73 -5.22 -3.50 13.67
N CYS A 74 -4.21 -3.75 12.84
CA CYS A 74 -4.08 -5.05 12.19
C CYS A 74 -3.38 -6.09 13.07
N VAL A 75 -4.09 -7.17 13.36
CA VAL A 75 -3.57 -8.32 14.13
C VAL A 75 -2.98 -9.44 13.25
N LYS A 76 -2.78 -9.18 11.95
CA LYS A 76 -2.22 -10.14 10.98
C LYS A 76 -2.99 -11.49 10.89
N CYS A 77 -4.32 -11.46 11.04
CA CYS A 77 -5.15 -12.68 10.98
C CYS A 77 -5.28 -13.33 9.59
N GLY A 78 -4.97 -12.61 8.51
CA GLY A 78 -5.01 -13.15 7.15
C GLY A 78 -6.40 -13.29 6.51
N ALA A 79 -7.49 -12.83 7.16
CA ALA A 79 -8.85 -12.92 6.63
C ALA A 79 -9.07 -12.23 5.26
N CYS A 80 -8.20 -11.28 4.91
CA CYS A 80 -8.22 -10.58 3.63
C CYS A 80 -7.35 -11.23 2.53
N THR A 81 -6.55 -12.25 2.86
CA THR A 81 -5.52 -12.82 1.97
C THR A 81 -6.09 -13.37 0.67
N ASP A 82 -7.00 -14.33 0.76
CA ASP A 82 -7.63 -15.02 -0.37
C ASP A 82 -8.70 -14.16 -1.09
N LYS A 83 -8.84 -12.89 -0.69
CA LYS A 83 -9.79 -11.95 -1.29
C LYS A 83 -9.15 -11.03 -2.32
N CYS A 84 -7.83 -11.00 -2.42
CA CYS A 84 -7.14 -10.17 -3.41
C CYS A 84 -6.94 -10.92 -4.73
N HIS A 85 -7.46 -10.38 -5.83
CA HIS A 85 -7.26 -10.95 -7.17
C HIS A 85 -5.78 -11.05 -7.56
N TYR A 86 -4.95 -10.08 -7.16
CA TYR A 86 -3.52 -10.11 -7.45
C TYR A 86 -2.79 -11.21 -6.67
N PHE A 87 -3.21 -11.47 -5.43
CA PHE A 87 -2.67 -12.61 -4.69
C PHE A 87 -3.12 -13.92 -5.33
N LEU A 88 -4.41 -14.08 -5.64
CA LEU A 88 -4.94 -15.28 -6.27
C LEU A 88 -4.29 -15.58 -7.63
N GLY A 89 -3.99 -14.53 -8.42
CA GLY A 89 -3.39 -14.68 -9.74
C GLY A 89 -1.87 -14.87 -9.74
N SER A 90 -1.16 -14.45 -8.69
CA SER A 90 0.32 -14.53 -8.65
C SER A 90 0.88 -15.51 -7.63
N GLY A 91 0.16 -15.78 -6.55
CA GLY A 91 0.71 -16.46 -5.37
C GLY A 91 1.73 -15.63 -4.58
N ASP A 92 1.98 -14.36 -4.95
CA ASP A 92 2.98 -13.53 -4.28
C ASP A 92 2.47 -13.06 -2.91
N PRO A 93 3.16 -13.39 -1.80
CA PRO A 93 2.75 -12.94 -0.47
C PRO A 93 2.64 -11.43 -0.33
N LEU A 94 3.44 -10.63 -1.04
CA LEU A 94 3.35 -9.17 -0.98
C LEU A 94 2.11 -8.61 -1.71
N ASN A 95 1.39 -9.46 -2.44
CA ASN A 95 0.06 -9.14 -2.95
C ASN A 95 -1.10 -9.51 -2.02
N MET A 96 -0.84 -10.27 -0.94
CA MET A 96 -1.83 -10.43 0.11
C MET A 96 -2.08 -9.07 0.77
N PRO A 97 -3.34 -8.63 0.97
CA PRO A 97 -3.61 -7.32 1.54
C PRO A 97 -3.00 -7.15 2.93
N VAL A 98 -2.91 -8.23 3.71
CA VAL A 98 -2.29 -8.24 5.04
C VAL A 98 -0.80 -7.89 5.00
N ALA A 99 -0.07 -8.38 4.00
CA ALA A 99 1.37 -8.20 3.86
C ALA A 99 1.71 -6.93 3.06
N ARG A 100 0.95 -6.61 2.01
CA ARG A 100 1.15 -5.39 1.20
C ARG A 100 1.12 -4.14 2.06
N GLN A 101 0.11 -4.01 2.91
CA GLN A 101 -0.02 -2.87 3.81
C GLN A 101 1.10 -2.84 4.87
N ASP A 102 1.75 -3.98 5.18
CA ASP A 102 2.86 -4.02 6.13
C ASP A 102 4.08 -3.31 5.57
N LEU A 103 4.24 -3.19 4.24
CA LEU A 103 5.27 -2.36 3.61
C LEU A 103 5.21 -0.91 4.12
N LEU A 104 4.00 -0.34 4.24
CA LEU A 104 3.82 1.00 4.82
C LEU A 104 3.90 0.97 6.35
N ARG A 105 3.36 -0.07 6.99
CA ARG A 105 3.33 -0.14 8.46
C ARG A 105 4.72 -0.27 9.09
N LYS A 106 5.68 -0.94 8.46
CA LYS A 106 7.04 -1.04 9.01
C LYS A 106 7.69 0.34 9.12
N ILE A 107 7.46 1.21 8.13
CA ILE A 107 7.89 2.61 8.13
C ILE A 107 7.08 3.42 9.15
N TYR A 108 5.76 3.21 9.22
CA TYR A 108 4.93 3.81 10.26
C TYR A 108 5.49 3.53 11.67
N ARG A 109 5.76 2.25 11.97
CA ARG A 109 6.33 1.84 13.26
C ARG A 109 7.67 2.52 13.52
N ARG A 110 8.55 2.54 12.52
CA ARG A 110 9.88 3.14 12.62
C ARG A 110 9.86 4.61 13.04
N TYR A 111 9.02 5.42 12.41
CA TYR A 111 9.11 6.87 12.52
C TYR A 111 8.02 7.50 13.41
N PHE A 112 6.89 6.82 13.64
CA PHE A 112 5.73 7.40 14.35
C PHE A 112 5.37 6.71 15.67
N THR A 113 6.03 5.61 16.02
CA THR A 113 5.80 4.93 17.29
C THR A 113 7.03 5.01 18.19
N PHE A 114 6.81 5.15 19.50
CA PHE A 114 7.89 5.14 20.48
C PHE A 114 8.72 3.86 20.39
N THR A 115 8.05 2.70 20.40
CA THR A 115 8.72 1.39 20.38
C THR A 115 9.50 1.17 19.10
N GLY A 116 9.01 1.55 17.93
CA GLY A 116 9.76 1.39 16.68
C GLY A 116 10.93 2.35 16.53
N LYS A 117 10.89 3.52 17.18
CA LYS A 117 12.02 4.47 17.22
C LYS A 117 13.20 3.92 18.03
N TYR A 118 12.94 3.39 19.22
CA TYR A 118 13.98 2.95 20.16
C TYR A 118 14.31 1.45 20.09
N PHE A 119 13.35 0.61 19.68
CA PHE A 119 13.47 -0.85 19.63
C PHE A 119 12.97 -1.43 18.29
N PRO A 120 13.52 -0.98 17.14
CA PRO A 120 12.97 -1.30 15.81
C PRO A 120 12.86 -2.80 15.52
N LYS A 121 13.83 -3.61 15.98
CA LYS A 121 13.84 -5.06 15.77
C LYS A 121 12.67 -5.78 16.45
N LEU A 122 12.18 -5.28 17.58
CA LEU A 122 11.10 -5.92 18.35
C LEU A 122 9.76 -5.87 17.60
N VAL A 123 9.53 -4.78 16.87
CA VAL A 123 8.26 -4.52 16.18
C VAL A 123 8.38 -4.67 14.67
N GLY A 124 9.51 -5.19 14.17
CA GLY A 124 9.78 -5.29 12.74
C GLY A 124 9.62 -3.95 12.03
N ALA A 125 10.18 -2.89 12.61
CA ALA A 125 10.30 -1.58 11.97
C ALA A 125 11.55 -1.55 11.09
N GLU A 126 11.48 -0.87 9.95
CA GLU A 126 12.60 -0.73 9.01
C GLU A 126 12.75 0.74 8.59
N ASP A 127 13.95 1.14 8.19
CA ASP A 127 14.19 2.48 7.67
C ASP A 127 13.67 2.60 6.22
N LEU A 128 13.23 3.80 5.83
CA LEU A 128 12.76 4.06 4.48
C LEU A 128 13.96 4.18 3.51
N THR A 129 14.41 3.05 2.97
CA THR A 129 15.50 2.99 1.98
C THR A 129 14.99 3.12 0.54
N ARG A 130 15.91 3.24 -0.42
CA ARG A 130 15.55 3.31 -1.84
C ARG A 130 14.86 2.03 -2.31
N GLU A 131 15.33 0.89 -1.82
CA GLU A 131 14.78 -0.43 -2.10
C GLU A 131 13.35 -0.55 -1.56
N VAL A 132 13.09 -0.05 -0.35
CA VAL A 132 11.72 0.02 0.21
C VAL A 132 10.82 0.90 -0.66
N LEU A 133 11.32 2.05 -1.12
CA LEU A 133 10.56 2.93 -2.01
C LEU A 133 10.30 2.29 -3.39
N ASP A 134 11.22 1.48 -3.91
CA ASP A 134 11.03 0.71 -5.15
C ASP A 134 10.01 -0.41 -4.95
N GLU A 135 10.03 -1.12 -3.81
CA GLU A 135 9.01 -2.09 -3.43
C GLU A 135 7.62 -1.45 -3.27
N TRP A 136 7.53 -0.29 -2.63
CA TRP A 136 6.30 0.48 -2.52
C TRP A 136 5.75 0.81 -3.90
N TYR A 137 6.61 1.33 -4.78
CA TYR A 137 6.22 1.73 -6.12
C TYR A 137 5.72 0.53 -6.93
N SER A 138 6.34 -0.64 -6.82
CA SER A 138 5.87 -1.87 -7.45
C SER A 138 4.52 -2.33 -6.84
N TYR A 139 4.51 -2.71 -5.57
CA TYR A 139 3.38 -3.42 -4.97
C TYR A 139 2.15 -2.54 -4.69
N PHE A 140 2.31 -1.26 -4.35
CA PHE A 140 1.15 -0.39 -4.17
C PHE A 140 0.48 -0.07 -5.49
N HIS A 141 1.19 -0.07 -6.62
CA HIS A 141 0.57 0.11 -7.94
C HIS A 141 -0.04 -1.19 -8.50
N GLN A 142 0.33 -2.36 -7.98
CA GLN A 142 -0.39 -3.61 -8.24
C GLN A 142 -1.77 -3.67 -7.54
N CYS A 143 -2.05 -2.81 -6.55
CA CYS A 143 -3.36 -2.77 -5.90
C CYS A 143 -4.42 -2.10 -6.79
N SER A 144 -5.47 -2.80 -7.22
CA SER A 144 -6.58 -2.15 -7.96
C SER A 144 -7.50 -1.27 -7.10
N GLN A 145 -7.25 -1.16 -5.78
CA GLN A 145 -8.08 -0.42 -4.84
C GLN A 145 -9.57 -0.86 -4.85
N CYS A 146 -9.86 -2.10 -5.27
CA CYS A 146 -11.22 -2.64 -5.33
C CYS A 146 -11.93 -2.83 -3.98
N ARG A 147 -11.25 -2.55 -2.84
CA ARG A 147 -11.79 -2.63 -1.47
C ARG A 147 -12.37 -3.98 -1.04
N ARG A 148 -12.21 -5.06 -1.82
CA ARG A 148 -12.63 -6.41 -1.38
C ARG A 148 -11.98 -6.84 -0.07
N CYS A 149 -10.75 -6.40 0.18
CA CYS A 149 -10.04 -6.58 1.44
C CYS A 149 -10.72 -5.93 2.66
N SER A 150 -11.40 -4.79 2.50
CA SER A 150 -12.04 -4.07 3.61
C SER A 150 -13.32 -4.77 4.06
N VAL A 151 -14.10 -5.30 3.11
CA VAL A 151 -15.33 -6.05 3.37
C VAL A 151 -15.10 -7.27 4.27
N TYR A 152 -13.93 -7.91 4.16
CA TYR A 152 -13.61 -9.15 4.88
C TYR A 152 -12.69 -8.92 6.10
N CYS A 153 -12.24 -7.68 6.34
CA CYS A 153 -11.42 -7.43 7.52
C CYS A 153 -12.32 -7.37 8.77
N PRO A 154 -12.13 -8.25 9.77
CA PRO A 154 -12.96 -8.21 10.99
C PRO A 154 -12.69 -6.96 11.86
N TYR A 155 -11.59 -6.24 11.60
CA TYR A 155 -11.24 -4.98 12.24
C TYR A 155 -11.63 -3.75 11.40
N GLY A 156 -12.30 -3.95 10.25
CA GLY A 156 -12.74 -2.87 9.37
C GLY A 156 -11.63 -2.10 8.66
N ILE A 157 -10.44 -2.71 8.48
CA ILE A 157 -9.29 -2.04 7.87
C ILE A 157 -9.47 -1.95 6.35
N ASP A 158 -9.49 -0.72 5.82
CA ASP A 158 -9.47 -0.50 4.37
C ASP A 158 -8.04 -0.40 3.83
N THR A 159 -7.54 -1.50 3.27
CA THR A 159 -6.19 -1.51 2.66
C THR A 159 -6.10 -0.72 1.35
N ALA A 160 -7.23 -0.40 0.72
CA ALA A 160 -7.23 0.49 -0.44
C ALA A 160 -6.87 1.92 -0.02
N GLU A 161 -7.34 2.40 1.14
CA GLU A 161 -6.93 3.71 1.69
C GLU A 161 -5.45 3.74 2.05
N ILE A 162 -4.92 2.66 2.60
CA ILE A 162 -3.48 2.52 2.83
C ILE A 162 -2.71 2.61 1.51
N SER A 163 -3.20 1.97 0.45
CA SER A 163 -2.58 2.03 -0.88
C SER A 163 -2.67 3.43 -1.50
N MET A 164 -3.79 4.14 -1.31
CA MET A 164 -3.93 5.54 -1.74
C MET A 164 -2.93 6.45 -1.02
N ALA A 165 -2.79 6.32 0.29
CA ALA A 165 -1.82 7.08 1.07
C ALA A 165 -0.38 6.82 0.60
N ALA A 166 -0.02 5.56 0.35
CA ALA A 166 1.31 5.23 -0.16
C ALA A 166 1.58 5.85 -1.54
N ARG A 167 0.60 5.85 -2.44
CA ARG A 167 0.72 6.51 -3.76
C ARG A 167 0.83 8.03 -3.63
N GLU A 168 0.01 8.67 -2.80
CA GLU A 168 0.08 10.12 -2.55
C GLU A 168 1.45 10.53 -1.98
N ILE A 169 2.04 9.72 -1.10
CA ILE A 169 3.41 9.95 -0.59
C ILE A 169 4.43 9.87 -1.73
N MET A 170 4.32 8.89 -2.64
CA MET A 170 5.23 8.74 -3.77
C MET A 170 5.08 9.86 -4.81
N ASP A 171 3.84 10.26 -5.14
CA ASP A 171 3.58 11.42 -6.00
C ASP A 171 4.18 12.70 -5.39
N HIS A 172 4.00 12.92 -4.08
CA HIS A 172 4.51 14.10 -3.38
C HIS A 172 6.03 14.27 -3.48
N ILE A 173 6.78 13.17 -3.57
CA ILE A 173 8.25 13.19 -3.67
C ILE A 173 8.75 13.10 -5.12
N GLY A 174 7.87 13.15 -6.12
CA GLY A 174 8.22 13.10 -7.55
C GLY A 174 8.42 11.69 -8.11
N LYS A 175 7.79 10.68 -7.50
CA LYS A 175 7.80 9.28 -7.95
C LYS A 175 6.39 8.78 -8.27
N GLY A 176 5.69 9.51 -9.13
CA GLY A 176 4.35 9.21 -9.55
C GLY A 176 4.22 8.22 -10.71
N GLN A 177 3.04 7.62 -10.84
CA GLN A 177 2.74 6.67 -11.91
C GLN A 177 2.39 7.38 -13.22
N LYS A 178 3.02 6.97 -14.33
CA LYS A 178 2.77 7.54 -15.66
C LYS A 178 1.29 7.58 -16.02
N TYR A 179 0.61 6.43 -15.98
CA TYR A 179 -0.77 6.33 -16.47
C TYR A 179 -1.73 7.27 -15.72
N CYS A 180 -1.63 7.33 -14.39
CA CYS A 180 -2.50 8.21 -13.61
C CYS A 180 -2.14 9.68 -13.84
N ASN A 181 -0.87 10.04 -13.73
CA ASN A 181 -0.47 11.45 -13.72
C ASN A 181 -0.58 12.08 -15.12
N GLU A 182 -0.28 11.32 -16.18
CA GLU A 182 -0.45 11.77 -17.56
C GLU A 182 -1.93 12.02 -17.90
N ILE A 183 -2.84 11.15 -17.46
CA ILE A 183 -4.27 11.27 -17.79
C ILE A 183 -4.92 12.39 -16.98
N LEU A 184 -4.61 12.48 -15.68
CA LEU A 184 -5.16 13.53 -14.82
C LEU A 184 -4.74 14.93 -15.26
N GLY A 185 -3.51 15.11 -15.77
CA GLY A 185 -3.04 16.41 -16.25
C GLY A 185 -3.69 16.89 -17.55
N LYS A 186 -4.51 16.05 -18.21
CA LYS A 186 -5.23 16.38 -19.46
C LYS A 186 -6.69 16.79 -19.24
N VAL A 187 -7.21 16.64 -18.02
CA VAL A 187 -8.60 16.95 -17.63
C VAL A 187 -8.64 18.30 -16.93
#